data_AF-A0A9N9T2D0-F1
#
_entry.id   AF-A0A9N9T2D0-F1
#
_cell.length_a   1.000
_cell.length_b   1.000
_cell.length_c   1.000
_cell.angle_alpha   90.00
_cell.angle_beta   90.00
_cell.angle_gamma   90.00
#
_symmetry.space_group_name_H-M   'P 1'
#
loop_
_entity.id
_entity.type
_entity.pdbx_description
1 polymer ?
#
loop_
_entity_poly.entity_id
_entity_poly.type
_entity_poly.pdbx_seq_one_letter_code
_entity_poly.pdbx_strand_id
1 'polypeptide(L)' 'MGEYFRDNALIIHYDLSKKAVAYRQISLLLRRPPGREAYPGDVFYLYSRLLERASKMSEADGGGSLTALP' A
#
# COMPACT_ATOMS: atom_id res chain seq x y z
N MET A 1 2.12 9.04 -7.97
CA MET A 1 2.25 9.06 -9.44
C MET A 1 1.04 8.40 -10.11
N GLY A 2 0.74 7.11 -9.84
CA GLY A 2 -0.41 6.43 -10.46
C GLY A 2 -1.78 7.12 -10.26
N GLU A 3 -1.99 7.77 -9.11
CA GLU A 3 -3.25 8.52 -8.88
C GLU A 3 -3.39 9.77 -9.74
N TYR A 4 -2.28 10.41 -10.11
CA TYR A 4 -2.32 11.58 -11.00
C TYR A 4 -2.70 11.18 -12.42
N PHE A 5 -2.32 9.96 -12.84
CA PHE A 5 -2.64 9.39 -14.14
C PHE A 5 -3.81 8.41 -14.08
N ARG A 6 -4.71 8.54 -13.10
CA ARG A 6 -5.83 7.61 -12.87
C ARG A 6 -6.91 7.78 -13.94
N ASP A 7 -6.58 7.61 -15.21
CA ASP A 7 -7.49 7.60 -16.37
C ASP A 7 -7.44 6.24 -17.10
N ASN A 8 -7.10 5.17 -16.36
CA ASN A 8 -6.68 3.81 -16.77
C ASN A 8 -5.18 3.56 -16.60
N ALA A 9 -4.72 3.61 -15.34
CA ALA A 9 -3.35 3.31 -14.96
C ALA A 9 -3.21 1.92 -14.32
N LEU A 10 -2.02 1.34 -14.46
CA LEU A 10 -1.60 0.11 -13.80
C LEU A 10 -0.42 0.40 -12.88
N ILE A 11 -0.47 -0.11 -11.65
CA ILE A 11 0.66 -0.10 -10.72
C ILE A 11 0.98 -1.53 -10.29
N ILE A 12 2.26 -1.90 -10.34
CA ILE A 12 2.76 -3.21 -9.91
C ILE A 12 3.67 -3.01 -8.70
N HIS A 13 3.44 -3.76 -7.62
CA HIS A 13 4.25 -3.69 -6.40
C HIS A 13 5.12 -4.93 -6.22
N TYR A 14 6.24 -5.02 -6.95
CA TYR A 14 7.13 -6.17 -6.86
C TYR A 14 8.30 -5.94 -5.87
N ASP A 15 8.33 -6.50 -4.66
CA ASP A 15 7.31 -7.30 -3.96
C ASP A 15 6.88 -6.63 -2.64
N LEU A 16 5.61 -6.81 -2.25
CA LEU A 16 5.10 -6.25 -1.00
C LEU A 16 5.75 -6.86 0.25
N SER A 17 6.21 -8.11 0.19
CA SER A 17 6.86 -8.79 1.32
C SER A 17 8.13 -8.07 1.80
N LYS A 18 8.99 -7.62 0.88
CA LYS A 18 10.19 -6.81 1.18
C LYS A 18 9.83 -5.47 1.80
N LYS A 19 8.70 -4.88 1.39
CA LYS A 19 8.19 -3.64 2.02
C LYS A 19 7.80 -3.87 3.48
N ALA A 20 7.15 -4.98 3.81
CA ALA A 20 6.89 -5.33 5.21
C ALA A 20 8.18 -5.56 6.01
N VAL A 21 9.18 -6.24 5.44
CA VAL A 21 10.48 -6.43 6.11
C VAL A 21 11.15 -5.09 6.40
N ALA A 22 11.16 -4.16 5.46
CA ALA A 22 11.68 -2.81 5.67
C ALA A 22 10.89 -2.04 6.75
N TYR A 23 9.55 -2.12 6.73
CA TYR A 23 8.72 -1.46 7.75
C TYR A 23 8.93 -2.05 9.15
N ARG A 24 9.15 -3.37 9.23
CA ARG A 24 9.54 -4.05 10.47
C ARG A 24 10.86 -3.52 10.99
N GLN A 25 11.88 -3.40 10.14
CA GLN A 25 13.19 -2.88 10.55
C GLN A 25 13.08 -1.46 11.12
N ILE A 26 12.35 -0.57 10.43
CA ILE A 26 12.10 0.79 10.92
C ILE A 26 11.41 0.77 12.28
N SER A 27 10.37 -0.05 12.43
CA SER A 27 9.59 -0.13 13.67
C SER A 27 10.41 -0.64 14.84
N LEU A 28 11.28 -1.64 14.62
CA LEU A 28 12.17 -2.17 15.65
C LEU A 28 13.26 -1.16 16.05
N LEU A 29 13.83 -0.43 15.08
CA LEU A 29 14.80 0.65 15.36
C LEU A 29 14.18 1.75 16.21
N LEU A 30 12.89 2.05 15.99
CA LEU A 30 12.11 2.99 16.78
C LEU A 30 11.56 2.41 18.08
N ARG A 31 11.93 1.16 18.43
CA ARG A 31 11.48 0.45 19.64
C ARG A 31 9.95 0.36 19.77
N ARG A 32 9.23 0.30 18.64
CA ARG A 32 7.79 0.02 18.67
C ARG A 32 7.56 -1.43 19.12
N PRO A 33 6.54 -1.71 19.95
CA PRO A 33 6.23 -3.07 20.39
C PRO A 33 5.98 -4.01 19.19
N PRO A 34 6.71 -5.13 19.07
CA PRO A 34 6.47 -6.12 18.03
C PRO A 34 5.31 -7.05 18.38
N GLY A 35 4.58 -7.49 17.35
CA GLY A 35 3.56 -8.55 17.42
C GLY A 35 4.04 -9.84 16.75
N ARG A 36 3.12 -10.51 16.04
CA ARG A 36 3.40 -11.75 15.31
C ARG A 36 4.56 -11.59 14.33
N GLU A 37 5.49 -12.54 14.31
CA GLU A 37 6.68 -12.55 13.43
C GLU A 37 7.54 -11.27 13.50
N ALA A 38 7.50 -10.62 14.67
CA ALA A 38 8.15 -9.35 14.98
C ALA A 38 7.66 -8.14 14.14
N TYR A 39 6.54 -8.25 13.42
CA TYR A 39 5.95 -7.11 12.72
C TYR A 39 5.26 -6.14 13.69
N PRO A 40 5.22 -4.83 13.38
CA PRO A 40 4.45 -3.88 14.17
C PRO A 40 2.94 -4.14 14.04
N GLY A 41 2.16 -3.73 15.04
CA GLY A 41 0.71 -3.98 15.09
C GLY A 41 -0.09 -3.35 13.93
N ASP A 42 0.47 -2.34 13.26
CA ASP A 42 -0.12 -1.63 12.13
C ASP A 42 0.39 -2.12 10.76
N VAL A 43 1.03 -3.30 10.69
CA VAL A 43 1.50 -3.87 9.41
C VAL A 43 0.35 -4.10 8.41
N PHE A 44 -0.86 -4.41 8.88
CA PHE A 44 -2.04 -4.49 8.01
C PHE A 44 -2.40 -3.13 7.43
N TYR A 45 -2.36 -2.08 8.25
CA TYR A 45 -2.66 -0.71 7.84
C TYR A 45 -1.68 -0.18 6.78
N LEU A 46 -0.42 -0.64 6.81
CA LEU A 46 0.58 -0.33 5.77
C LEU A 46 0.11 -0.73 4.37
N TYR A 47 -0.55 -1.89 4.25
CA TYR A 47 -1.04 -2.42 2.98
C TYR A 47 -2.42 -1.91 2.62
N SER A 48 -3.35 -1.89 3.58
CA SER A 48 -4.72 -1.46 3.30
C SER A 48 -4.75 -0.03 2.76
N ARG A 49 -4.09 0.92 3.44
CA ARG A 49 -4.04 2.31 2.97
C ARG A 49 -3.31 2.49 1.63
N LEU A 50 -2.46 1.54 1.23
CA LEU A 50 -1.78 1.57 -0.05
C LEU A 50 -2.69 1.07 -1.16
N LEU A 51 -3.31 -0.09 -0.96
CA LEU A 51 -4.08 -0.79 -1.98
C LEU A 51 -5.49 -0.24 -2.16
N GLU A 52 -6.12 0.27 -1.09
CA GLU A 52 -7.42 0.94 -1.17
C GLU A 52 -7.39 2.24 -2.01
N ARG A 53 -6.19 2.73 -2.36
CA ARG A 53 -6.01 3.85 -3.29
C ARG A 53 -6.14 3.41 -4.76
N ALA A 54 -6.09 2.13 -5.06
CA ALA A 54 -6.34 1.61 -6.39
C ALA A 54 -7.85 1.36 -6.54
N SER A 55 -8.53 2.24 -7.24
CA SER A 55 -9.99 2.22 -7.38
C SER A 55 -10.44 2.70 -8.76
N LYS A 56 -11.70 2.41 -9.08
CA LYS A 56 -12.45 3.02 -10.19
C LYS A 56 -13.22 4.22 -9.62
N MET A 57 -12.97 5.40 -10.17
CA MET A 57 -13.66 6.62 -9.77
C MET A 57 -15.09 6.63 -10.34
N SER A 58 -15.97 7.41 -9.69
CA SER A 58 -17.31 7.67 -10.18
C SER A 58 -17.27 8.46 -11.48
N GLU A 59 -18.36 8.48 -12.25
CA GLU A 59 -18.44 9.33 -13.46
C GLU A 59 -18.34 10.82 -13.13
N ALA A 60 -18.85 11.24 -11.96
CA ALA A 60 -18.74 12.62 -11.48
C ALA A 60 -17.28 13.05 -11.21
N ASP A 61 -16.42 12.08 -10.93
CA ASP A 61 -14.98 12.27 -10.66
C ASP A 61 -14.11 11.90 -11.88
N GLY A 62 -14.67 11.93 -13.09
CA GLY A 62 -13.96 11.66 -14.35
C GLY A 62 -13.89 10.19 -14.77
N GLY A 63 -14.42 9.27 -13.96
CA GLY A 63 -14.58 7.86 -14.33
C GLY A 63 -13.27 7.09 -14.54
N GLY A 64 -12.13 7.64 -14.17
CA GLY A 64 -10.84 7.02 -14.38
C GLY A 64 -10.54 5.85 -13.42
N SER A 65 -9.51 5.07 -13.71
CA SER A 65 -9.18 3.86 -12.94
C SER A 65 -7.68 3.71 -12.64
N LEU A 66 -7.38 3.10 -11.49
CA LEU A 66 -6.04 2.63 -11.12
C LEU A 66 -6.15 1.18 -10.67
N THR A 67 -5.54 0.26 -11.42
CA THR A 67 -5.48 -1.16 -11.08
C THR A 67 -4.14 -1.44 -10.39
N ALA A 68 -4.16 -2.17 -9.27
CA ALA A 68 -2.96 -2.60 -8.57
C ALA A 68 -2.74 -4.10 -8.72
N LEU A 69 -1.50 -4.49 -9.08
CA LEU A 69 -1.02 -5.87 -9.01
C LEU A 69 0.04 -5.95 -7.89
N PRO A 70 -0.35 -6.41 -6.69
CA PRO A 70 0.54 -6.49 -5.54
C PRO A 70 1.60 -7.60 -5.63
#